data_AF-A0A415ZEU4-F1
#
_entry.id   AF-A0A415ZEU4-F1
#
_cell.length_a   1.000
_cell.length_b   1.000
_cell.length_c   1.000
_cell.angle_alpha   90.00
_cell.angle_beta   90.00
_cell.angle_gamma   90.00
#
_symmetry.space_group_name_H-M   'P 1'
#
loop_
_entity.id
_entity.type
_entity.pdbx_description
1 polymer ?
#
loop_
_entity_poly.entity_id
_entity_poly.type
_entity_poly.pdbx_seq_one_letter_code
_entity_poly.pdbx_strand_id
1 'polypeptide(L)'
;YLRKGFDEQISVIRILDSRREEFRLSKAYEQKIDVVNVITAPEIEMLIIHAEGAYDQFKRSGKKPSEFCKINLRMHDVKSYDFVKQYFSNPQLLVKAIKEYRRTANIPKGEYSLSDLLR
;
A
#
# COMPACT_ATOMS: atom_id res chain seq x y z
N TYR A 1 -8.29 5.56 -22.49
CA TYR A 1 -9.24 4.88 -23.38
C TYR A 1 -8.63 3.59 -23.90
N LEU A 2 -9.13 2.43 -23.46
CA LEU A 2 -8.74 1.11 -23.96
C LEU A 2 -9.36 0.92 -25.35
N ARG A 3 -8.56 1.03 -26.43
CA ARG A 3 -9.00 0.86 -27.84
C ARG A 3 -8.56 -0.49 -28.43
N LYS A 4 -8.59 -1.56 -27.65
CA LYS A 4 -8.40 -2.93 -28.15
C LYS A 4 -9.61 -3.74 -27.74
N GLY A 5 -10.28 -4.38 -28.69
CA GLY A 5 -11.27 -5.40 -28.38
C GLY A 5 -10.55 -6.57 -27.76
N PHE A 6 -10.91 -6.91 -26.52
CA PHE A 6 -10.45 -8.13 -25.88
C PHE A 6 -11.64 -9.09 -25.92
N ASP A 7 -11.41 -10.28 -26.47
CA ASP A 7 -12.41 -11.34 -26.57
C ASP A 7 -12.61 -12.05 -25.21
N GLU A 8 -11.63 -11.93 -24.31
CA GLU A 8 -11.62 -12.49 -22.96
C GLU A 8 -11.97 -11.43 -21.89
N GLN A 9 -12.41 -11.91 -20.73
CA GLN A 9 -12.68 -11.06 -19.56
C GLN A 9 -11.38 -10.40 -19.08
N ILE A 10 -11.39 -9.07 -18.94
CA ILE A 10 -10.22 -8.31 -18.47
C ILE A 10 -10.36 -8.08 -16.97
N SER A 11 -9.31 -8.33 -16.20
CA SER A 11 -9.23 -7.89 -14.80
C SER A 11 -8.34 -6.65 -14.68
N VAL A 12 -8.84 -5.60 -14.04
CA VAL A 12 -8.09 -4.37 -13.75
C VAL A 12 -7.79 -4.33 -12.26
N ILE A 13 -6.53 -4.52 -11.90
CA ILE A 13 -6.05 -4.35 -10.53
C ILE A 13 -5.61 -2.90 -10.35
N ARG A 14 -6.24 -2.19 -9.40
CA ARG A 14 -5.94 -0.81 -9.06
C ARG A 14 -5.25 -0.75 -7.72
N ILE A 15 -4.13 -0.04 -7.64
CA ILE A 15 -3.38 0.21 -6.40
C ILE A 15 -3.68 1.65 -6.00
N LEU A 16 -4.38 1.85 -4.87
CA LEU A 16 -4.97 3.14 -4.49
C LEU A 16 -4.45 3.60 -3.13
N ASP A 17 -4.07 4.88 -3.01
CA ASP A 17 -3.70 5.46 -1.71
C ASP A 17 -4.94 5.80 -0.86
N SER A 18 -6.09 5.97 -1.54
CA SER A 18 -7.33 6.45 -0.95
C SER A 18 -8.53 5.65 -1.43
N ARG A 19 -9.43 5.35 -0.49
CA ARG A 19 -10.72 4.69 -0.76
C ARG A 19 -11.68 5.57 -1.58
N ARG A 20 -11.39 6.86 -1.68
CA ARG A 20 -12.25 7.83 -2.38
C ARG A 20 -11.89 8.00 -3.85
N GLU A 21 -10.86 7.32 -4.34
CA GLU A 21 -10.46 7.39 -5.75
C GLU A 21 -11.50 6.75 -6.67
N GLU A 22 -12.26 7.59 -7.38
CA GLU A 22 -13.24 7.16 -8.37
C GLU A 22 -12.57 6.58 -9.63
N PHE A 23 -13.11 5.46 -10.12
CA PHE A 23 -12.78 4.91 -11.44
C PHE A 23 -14.06 4.67 -12.20
N ARG A 24 -14.23 5.45 -13.28
CA ARG A 24 -15.44 5.39 -14.11
C ARG A 24 -15.12 4.58 -15.37
N LEU A 25 -15.68 3.38 -15.44
CA LEU A 25 -15.75 2.63 -16.69
C LEU A 25 -16.93 3.15 -17.51
N SER A 26 -16.80 3.17 -18.84
CA SER A 26 -17.98 3.41 -19.67
C SER A 26 -18.86 2.15 -19.69
N LYS A 27 -20.17 2.34 -19.84
CA LYS A 27 -21.18 1.26 -19.82
C LYS A 27 -20.84 0.05 -20.72
N ALA A 28 -20.11 0.28 -21.82
CA ALA A 28 -19.70 -0.78 -22.74
C ALA A 28 -18.70 -1.79 -22.14
N TYR A 29 -18.01 -1.42 -21.06
CA TYR A 29 -16.97 -2.22 -20.41
C TYR A 29 -17.34 -2.71 -19.01
N GLU A 30 -18.40 -2.19 -18.38
CA GLU A 30 -18.80 -2.58 -17.01
C GLU A 30 -19.06 -4.09 -16.86
N GLN A 31 -19.60 -4.74 -17.90
CA GLN A 31 -19.89 -6.18 -17.89
C GLN A 31 -18.71 -7.06 -18.31
N LYS A 32 -17.65 -6.47 -18.89
CA LYS A 32 -16.48 -7.18 -19.44
C LYS A 32 -15.23 -7.07 -18.58
N ILE A 33 -15.24 -6.14 -17.63
CA ILE A 33 -14.09 -5.82 -16.81
C ILE A 33 -14.39 -6.11 -15.34
N ASP A 34 -13.61 -7.00 -14.74
CA ASP A 34 -13.55 -7.13 -13.29
C ASP A 34 -12.56 -6.09 -12.73
N VAL A 35 -12.94 -5.39 -11.65
CA VAL A 35 -12.09 -4.34 -11.05
C VAL A 35 -11.77 -4.72 -9.62
N VAL A 36 -10.50 -4.96 -9.35
CA VAL A 36 -9.98 -5.29 -8.02
C VAL A 36 -9.23 -4.07 -7.48
N ASN A 37 -9.74 -3.47 -6.42
CA ASN A 37 -9.07 -2.36 -5.75
C ASN A 37 -8.21 -2.89 -4.59
N VAL A 38 -6.91 -2.60 -4.64
CA VAL A 38 -5.94 -2.86 -3.59
C VAL A 38 -5.61 -1.54 -2.91
N ILE A 39 -5.93 -1.44 -1.62
CA ILE A 39 -5.74 -0.22 -0.85
C ILE A 39 -4.34 -0.23 -0.22
N THR A 40 -3.55 0.80 -0.54
CA THR A 40 -2.23 1.08 0.02
C THR A 40 -2.28 2.17 1.09
N ALA A 41 -3.40 2.25 1.81
CA ALA A 41 -3.58 3.18 2.92
C ALA A 41 -2.64 2.98 4.15
N PRO A 42 -1.62 2.09 4.19
CA PRO A 42 -0.41 2.40 4.94
C PRO A 42 0.43 3.48 4.25
N GLU A 43 0.69 4.59 4.93
CA GLU A 43 1.83 5.46 4.59
C GLU A 43 3.10 4.60 4.46
N ILE A 44 4.00 4.87 3.50
CA ILE A 44 5.24 4.08 3.33
C ILE A 44 6.07 4.06 4.62
N GLU A 45 5.96 5.13 5.42
CA GLU A 45 6.49 5.25 6.76
C GLU A 45 5.98 4.19 7.73
N MET A 46 4.73 3.74 7.61
CA MET A 46 4.22 2.62 8.40
C MET A 46 4.96 1.33 8.09
N LEU A 47 5.26 1.07 6.81
CA LEU A 47 6.05 -0.10 6.42
C LEU A 47 7.47 0.01 6.98
N ILE A 48 8.07 1.20 6.97
CA ILE A 48 9.39 1.45 7.57
C ILE A 48 9.35 1.25 9.09
N ILE A 49 8.34 1.76 9.79
CA ILE A 49 8.17 1.54 11.24
C ILE A 49 8.06 0.05 11.57
N HIS A 50 7.37 -0.75 10.75
CA HIS A 50 7.33 -2.20 10.91
C HIS A 50 8.68 -2.87 10.60
N ALA A 51 9.37 -2.43 9.54
CA ALA A 51 10.68 -2.93 9.18
C ALA A 51 11.72 -2.72 10.30
N GLU A 52 11.66 -1.57 10.97
CA GLU A 52 12.48 -1.21 12.14
C GLU A 52 12.02 -1.88 13.45
N GLY A 53 10.92 -2.64 13.45
CA GLY A 53 10.36 -3.24 14.67
C GLY A 53 9.87 -2.21 15.70
N ALA A 54 9.63 -0.96 15.28
CA ALA A 54 9.34 0.17 16.15
C ALA A 54 7.84 0.41 16.35
N TYR A 55 6.97 -0.47 15.84
CA TYR A 55 5.51 -0.28 15.85
C TYR A 55 4.92 -0.06 17.25
N ASP A 56 5.38 -0.81 18.26
CA ASP A 56 4.87 -0.66 19.63
C ASP A 56 5.25 0.69 20.24
N GLN A 57 6.47 1.19 19.94
CA GLN A 57 6.91 2.52 20.37
C GLN A 57 6.12 3.60 19.64
N PHE A 58 5.91 3.43 18.33
CA PHE A 58 5.08 4.30 17.52
C PHE A 58 3.66 4.41 18.08
N LYS A 59 3.01 3.27 18.35
CA LYS A 59 1.64 3.22 18.91
C LYS A 59 1.51 3.96 20.24
N ARG A 60 2.53 3.89 21.10
CA ARG A 60 2.57 4.61 22.39
C ARG A 60 2.91 6.09 22.25
N SER A 61 3.51 6.49 21.13
CA SER A 61 4.00 7.85 20.94
C SER A 61 2.90 8.88 20.62
N GLY A 62 1.76 8.43 20.06
CA GLY A 62 0.71 9.32 19.56
C GLY A 62 1.11 10.19 18.36
N LYS A 63 2.31 10.01 17.81
CA LYS A 63 2.82 10.77 16.66
C LYS A 63 2.21 10.30 15.34
N LYS A 64 2.28 11.16 14.32
CA LYS A 64 2.07 10.72 12.93
C LYS A 64 3.24 9.83 12.47
N PRO A 65 3.04 8.87 11.54
CA PRO A 65 4.10 7.99 11.07
C PRO A 65 5.33 8.76 10.56
N SER A 66 5.09 9.74 9.69
CA SER A 66 6.14 10.63 9.18
C SER A 66 6.91 11.39 10.26
N GLU A 67 6.24 11.85 11.32
CA GLU A 67 6.89 12.53 12.44
C GLU A 67 7.72 11.56 13.29
N PHE A 68 7.19 10.36 13.55
CA PHE A 68 7.91 9.31 14.25
C PHE A 68 9.17 8.89 13.50
N CYS A 69 9.09 8.67 12.19
CA CYS A 69 10.26 8.37 11.37
C CYS A 69 11.32 9.48 11.46
N LYS A 70 10.92 10.75 11.39
CA LYS A 70 11.84 11.88 11.48
C LYS A 70 12.52 12.02 12.84
N ILE A 71 11.75 11.93 13.93
CA ILE A 71 12.25 12.23 15.28
C ILE A 71 12.82 10.99 15.95
N ASN A 72 12.08 9.88 15.94
CA ASN A 72 12.43 8.66 16.67
C ASN A 72 13.38 7.76 15.87
N LEU A 73 13.19 7.63 14.55
CA LEU A 73 14.06 6.83 13.68
C LEU A 73 15.17 7.66 13.01
N ARG A 74 15.16 8.99 13.18
CA ARG A 74 16.12 9.93 12.57
C ARG A 74 16.18 9.86 11.03
N MET A 75 15.06 9.49 10.41
CA MET A 75 14.91 9.36 8.96
C MET A 75 14.20 10.60 8.41
N HIS A 76 14.98 11.66 8.14
CA HIS A 76 14.45 12.96 7.72
C HIS A 76 13.80 12.92 6.32
N ASP A 77 14.38 12.12 5.42
CA ASP A 77 13.99 12.01 4.01
C ASP A 77 13.13 10.77 3.71
N VAL A 78 12.42 10.26 4.74
CA VAL A 78 11.63 9.01 4.70
C VAL A 78 10.59 8.96 3.57
N LYS A 79 10.16 10.12 3.05
CA LYS A 79 9.21 10.26 1.93
C LYS A 79 9.85 10.34 0.55
N SER A 80 11.16 10.52 0.47
CA SER A 80 11.82 10.68 -0.82
C SER A 80 11.87 9.34 -1.56
N TYR A 81 11.66 9.39 -2.87
CA TYR A 81 11.69 8.19 -3.71
C TYR A 81 13.03 7.47 -3.59
N ASP A 82 14.14 8.21 -3.63
CA ASP A 82 15.48 7.65 -3.55
C ASP A 82 15.72 6.96 -2.20
N PHE A 83 15.29 7.58 -1.09
CA PHE A 83 15.38 6.96 0.23
C PHE A 83 14.60 5.65 0.27
N VAL A 84 13.32 5.65 -0.15
CA VAL A 84 12.47 4.45 -0.09
C VAL A 84 13.03 3.33 -0.97
N LYS A 85 13.47 3.67 -2.18
CA LYS A 85 14.07 2.72 -3.12
C LYS A 85 15.36 2.11 -2.58
N GLN A 86 16.20 2.92 -1.93
CA GLN A 86 17.43 2.45 -1.31
C GLN A 86 17.14 1.62 -0.06
N TYR A 87 16.23 2.07 0.80
CA TYR A 87 15.85 1.40 2.05
C TYR A 87 15.27 0.00 1.78
N PHE A 88 14.35 -0.12 0.81
CA PHE A 88 13.77 -1.40 0.37
C PHE A 88 14.52 -2.03 -0.82
N SER A 89 15.81 -1.71 -1.01
CA SER A 89 16.63 -2.31 -2.06
C SER A 89 16.73 -3.84 -1.94
N ASN A 90 16.60 -4.36 -0.72
CA ASN A 90 16.31 -5.78 -0.48
C ASN A 90 14.78 -6.00 -0.45
N PRO A 91 14.20 -6.64 -1.48
CA PRO A 91 12.74 -6.84 -1.56
C PRO A 91 12.17 -7.68 -0.40
N GLN A 92 12.99 -8.55 0.22
CA GLN A 92 12.53 -9.37 1.34
C GLN A 92 12.21 -8.54 2.59
N LEU A 93 12.88 -7.40 2.75
CA LEU A 93 12.55 -6.46 3.83
C LEU A 93 11.16 -5.85 3.63
N LEU A 94 10.84 -5.47 2.38
CA LEU A 94 9.53 -4.93 2.03
C LEU A 94 8.42 -5.98 2.24
N VAL A 95 8.65 -7.21 1.77
CA VAL A 95 7.72 -8.34 1.98
C VAL A 95 7.46 -8.58 3.46
N LYS A 96 8.50 -8.55 4.30
CA LYS A 96 8.36 -8.70 5.75
C LYS A 96 7.55 -7.56 6.36
N ALA A 97 7.85 -6.32 5.98
CA ALA A 97 7.12 -5.14 6.47
C ALA A 97 5.63 -5.17 6.09
N ILE A 98 5.30 -5.58 4.86
CA ILE A 98 3.92 -5.73 4.39
C ILE A 98 3.16 -6.78 5.23
N LYS A 99 3.80 -7.92 5.51
CA LYS A 99 3.22 -8.99 6.34
C LYS A 99 2.99 -8.55 7.79
N GLU A 100 3.95 -7.83 8.37
CA GLU A 100 3.79 -7.27 9.73
C GLU A 100 2.67 -6.23 9.80
N TYR A 101 2.58 -5.33 8.81
CA TYR A 101 1.48 -4.39 8.73
C TYR A 101 0.13 -5.10 8.67
N ARG A 102 0.00 -6.13 7.83
CA ARG A 102 -1.23 -6.94 7.72
C ARG A 102 -1.64 -7.56 9.05
N ARG A 103 -0.68 -7.98 9.89
CA ARG A 103 -0.94 -8.58 11.21
C ARG A 103 -1.49 -7.56 12.21
N THR A 104 -1.10 -6.30 12.12
CA THR A 104 -1.45 -5.25 13.11
C THR A 104 -2.54 -4.29 12.65
N ALA A 105 -2.77 -4.18 11.33
CA ALA A 105 -3.74 -3.25 10.76
C ALA A 105 -5.17 -3.78 10.90
N ASN A 106 -6.11 -2.88 11.20
CA ASN A 106 -7.53 -3.17 11.13
C ASN A 106 -8.04 -2.93 9.71
N ILE A 107 -7.93 -3.94 8.85
CA ILE A 107 -8.36 -3.86 7.44
C ILE A 107 -9.85 -4.23 7.36
N PRO A 108 -10.70 -3.37 6.77
CA PRO A 108 -12.11 -3.69 6.57
C PRO A 108 -12.34 -5.00 5.82
N LYS A 109 -13.39 -5.73 6.19
CA LYS A 109 -13.77 -6.97 5.49
C LYS A 109 -14.05 -6.67 4.01
N GLY A 110 -13.50 -7.50 3.12
CA GLY A 110 -13.68 -7.36 1.67
C GLY A 110 -12.69 -6.42 0.98
N GLU A 111 -11.79 -5.74 1.71
CA GLU A 111 -10.72 -4.95 1.10
C GLU A 111 -9.47 -5.79 0.84
N TYR A 112 -8.94 -5.68 -0.37
CA TYR A 112 -7.60 -6.18 -0.69
C TYR A 112 -6.53 -5.17 -0.24
N SER A 113 -5.44 -5.70 0.26
CA SER A 113 -4.28 -4.98 0.77
C SER A 113 -3.01 -5.37 0.01
N LEU A 114 -1.92 -4.65 0.23
CA LEU A 114 -0.62 -5.01 -0.36
C LEU A 114 -0.20 -6.46 -0.06
N SER A 115 -0.58 -7.02 1.09
CA SER A 115 -0.24 -8.41 1.43
C SER A 115 -0.94 -9.43 0.52
N ASP A 116 -2.07 -9.07 -0.07
CA ASP A 116 -2.83 -9.96 -0.96
C ASP A 116 -2.19 -10.06 -2.36
N LEU A 117 -1.33 -9.08 -2.72
CA LEU A 117 -0.51 -9.10 -3.94
C LEU A 117 0.74 -9.99 -3.86
N LEU A 118 1.12 -10.45 -2.66
CA LEU A 118 2.32 -11.24 -2.42
C LEU A 118 2.09 -12.75 -2.55
N ARG A 119 0.93 -13.15 -3.06
CA ARG A 119 0.52 -14.55 -3.23
C ARG A 119 0.91 -15.09 -4.59
#